data_AF-L5MF55-F1
#
_entry.id   AF-L5MF55-F1
#
_cell.length_a   1.000
_cell.length_b   1.000
_cell.length_c   1.000
_cell.angle_alpha   90.00
_cell.angle_beta   90.00
_cell.angle_gamma   90.00
#
_symmetry.space_group_name_H-M   'P 1'
#
loop_
_entity.id
_entity.type
_entity.pdbx_description
1 polymer ?
#
loop_
_entity_poly.entity_id
_entity_poly.type
_entity_poly.pdbx_seq_one_letter_code
_entity_poly.pdbx_strand_id
1 'polypeptide(L)'
;MGSRSMGRRLLHPSGLKWPVLGYVSTHCRKRDPNEDEPNIRVLLEHRFYKEKSKSVKQTCDKCNTIIWGLIQTWYTCTGCYYRCHSKCLNLISKPCVRSKVSHQAEYELNICPEAGLDSQDYRCAECRAPISLRGVPSEARQCDYTGQYYCSHCHWNDLAVIPARVVHNWDFEPRKVSRCSLRYLALMVSRPVLRLREINPLLFNYVEELVEIRKLRQDILLMKPYFITCKEAMEARLLLQLQDRQHFVENDEMYSVQDLLDAHTGRLGCSLTETHTLFAKHIKLDCERCQAKGFVCELCREGDVLFPFDSHTSVCSDCSAVFHRDCYYDNSTTCPKCARLMLRKQSLFQEPGPDMDA
;
A
#
# COMPACT_ATOMS: atom_id res chain seq x y z
N MET A 1 8.18 -34.44 46.69
CA MET A 1 6.71 -34.37 46.60
C MET A 1 6.38 -32.95 46.13
N GLY A 2 6.12 -32.62 44.87
CA GLY A 2 5.41 -33.36 43.83
C GLY A 2 3.98 -32.82 43.71
N SER A 3 3.79 -31.53 43.42
CA SER A 3 2.46 -30.94 43.25
C SER A 3 2.47 -29.82 42.21
N ARG A 4 1.54 -29.96 41.26
CA ARG A 4 1.52 -29.40 39.91
C ARG A 4 1.20 -27.91 39.89
N SER A 5 1.99 -27.13 39.15
CA SER A 5 1.64 -25.78 38.72
C SER A 5 0.53 -25.84 37.65
N MET A 6 -0.68 -25.43 37.99
CA MET A 6 -1.73 -25.11 37.01
C MET A 6 -1.51 -23.68 36.49
N GLY A 7 -0.69 -23.55 35.45
CA GLY A 7 -0.61 -22.32 34.66
C GLY A 7 -1.93 -22.07 33.93
N ARG A 8 -2.56 -20.91 34.17
CA ARG A 8 -3.70 -20.44 33.38
C ARG A 8 -3.21 -20.16 31.96
N ARG A 9 -3.67 -20.98 31.00
CA ARG A 9 -3.52 -20.73 29.57
C ARG A 9 -4.27 -19.45 29.22
N LEU A 10 -3.51 -18.39 28.94
CA LEU A 10 -3.98 -17.31 28.09
C LEU A 10 -4.21 -17.90 26.69
N LEU A 11 -5.47 -17.99 26.28
CA LEU A 11 -5.84 -18.32 24.91
C LEU A 11 -5.45 -17.12 24.04
N HIS A 12 -4.22 -17.14 23.52
CA HIS A 12 -3.86 -16.41 22.32
C HIS A 12 -4.80 -16.85 21.20
N PRO A 13 -5.45 -15.93 20.45
CA PRO A 13 -6.01 -16.29 19.16
C PRO A 13 -4.82 -16.54 18.24
N SER A 14 -4.53 -17.82 18.06
CA SER A 14 -3.69 -18.38 17.02
C SER A 14 -3.94 -17.71 15.67
N GLY A 15 -2.87 -17.21 15.06
CA GLY A 15 -2.88 -16.58 13.76
C GLY A 15 -3.56 -17.43 12.69
N LEU A 16 -4.65 -16.90 12.14
CA LEU A 16 -5.10 -17.26 10.81
C LEU A 16 -4.23 -16.49 9.81
N LYS A 17 -3.30 -17.21 9.17
CA LYS A 17 -2.66 -16.75 7.95
C LYS A 17 -3.73 -16.73 6.86
N TRP A 18 -4.10 -15.53 6.39
CA TRP A 18 -4.89 -15.39 5.17
C TRP A 18 -4.06 -15.91 3.98
N PRO A 19 -4.62 -16.72 3.09
CA PRO A 19 -3.93 -17.11 1.87
C PRO A 19 -3.75 -15.86 1.00
N VAL A 20 -2.51 -15.46 0.77
CA VAL A 20 -2.13 -14.43 -0.20
C VAL A 20 -2.40 -14.99 -1.60
N LEU A 21 -3.63 -14.86 -2.08
CA LEU A 21 -3.97 -15.01 -3.48
C LEU A 21 -3.56 -13.71 -4.17
N GLY A 22 -2.35 -13.70 -4.73
CA GLY A 22 -1.87 -12.64 -5.59
C GLY A 22 -2.75 -12.55 -6.84
N TYR A 23 -3.55 -11.48 -6.93
CA TYR A 23 -4.23 -11.11 -8.15
C TYR A 23 -3.25 -10.36 -9.05
N VAL A 24 -2.72 -11.07 -10.04
CA VAL A 24 -2.13 -10.49 -11.25
C VAL A 24 -3.29 -10.32 -12.22
N SER A 25 -3.73 -9.08 -12.47
CA SER A 25 -4.60 -8.80 -13.61
C SER A 25 -3.76 -8.79 -14.89
N THR A 26 -3.68 -9.95 -15.55
CA THR A 26 -3.42 -10.06 -16.99
C THR A 26 -4.14 -11.29 -17.51
N HIS A 27 -4.86 -11.14 -18.62
CA HIS A 27 -5.65 -12.18 -19.32
C HIS A 27 -5.09 -13.61 -19.19
N CYS A 28 -5.87 -14.50 -18.57
CA CYS A 28 -5.53 -15.91 -18.41
C CYS A 28 -5.90 -16.68 -19.68
N ARG A 29 -4.92 -16.93 -20.56
CA ARG A 29 -5.01 -18.01 -21.55
C ARG A 29 -4.86 -19.34 -20.80
N LYS A 30 -5.85 -20.23 -20.92
CA LYS A 30 -5.79 -21.61 -20.40
C LYS A 30 -4.46 -22.26 -20.84
N ARG A 31 -3.71 -22.80 -19.88
CA ARG A 31 -2.42 -23.45 -20.09
C ARG A 31 -2.63 -24.95 -20.33
N ASP A 32 -2.09 -25.45 -21.42
CA ASP A 32 -2.09 -26.86 -21.81
C ASP A 32 -1.14 -27.67 -20.90
N PRO A 33 -1.48 -28.88 -20.42
CA PRO A 33 -0.68 -29.62 -19.43
C PRO A 33 0.62 -30.27 -19.95
N ASN A 34 1.06 -30.01 -21.19
CA ASN A 34 2.15 -30.76 -21.83
C ASN A 34 3.32 -29.90 -22.37
N GLU A 35 3.77 -28.88 -21.65
CA GLU A 35 5.04 -28.19 -21.94
C GLU A 35 6.08 -28.48 -20.84
N ASP A 36 6.89 -29.51 -21.07
CA ASP A 36 8.08 -29.89 -20.31
C ASP A 36 9.08 -28.71 -20.17
N GLU A 37 9.48 -28.44 -18.92
CA GLU A 37 10.46 -27.46 -18.40
C GLU A 37 10.40 -26.01 -18.93
N PRO A 38 10.20 -25.01 -18.05
CA PRO A 38 9.95 -23.66 -18.50
C PRO A 38 11.24 -23.08 -19.10
N ASN A 39 11.15 -22.55 -20.32
CA ASN A 39 12.21 -21.86 -21.09
C ASN A 39 12.65 -20.54 -20.41
N ILE A 40 13.00 -20.59 -19.12
CA ILE A 40 13.34 -19.50 -18.22
C ILE A 40 14.83 -19.59 -17.91
N ARG A 41 15.61 -18.61 -18.36
CA ARG A 41 17.02 -18.45 -18.04
C ARG A 41 17.17 -17.47 -16.87
N VAL A 42 17.98 -17.83 -15.88
CA VAL A 42 18.27 -16.95 -14.75
C VAL A 42 19.65 -16.32 -14.93
N LEU A 43 19.73 -14.99 -14.86
CA LEU A 43 21.00 -14.25 -14.96
C LEU A 43 20.92 -13.00 -14.09
N LEU A 44 21.84 -12.84 -13.13
CA LEU A 44 21.85 -11.70 -12.19
C LEU A 44 20.44 -11.45 -11.59
N GLU A 45 19.80 -12.52 -11.12
CA GLU A 45 18.44 -12.53 -10.53
C GLU A 45 17.30 -12.16 -11.50
N HIS A 46 17.60 -11.86 -12.76
CA HIS A 46 16.57 -11.79 -13.78
C HIS A 46 16.09 -13.19 -14.13
N ARG A 47 14.78 -13.36 -14.20
CA ARG A 47 14.15 -14.56 -14.76
C ARG A 47 13.68 -14.24 -16.19
N PHE A 48 14.49 -14.61 -17.17
CA PHE A 48 14.26 -14.31 -18.58
C PHE A 48 13.50 -15.43 -19.26
N TYR A 49 12.34 -15.14 -19.83
CA TYR A 49 11.69 -16.05 -20.77
C TYR A 49 11.99 -15.62 -22.20
N LYS A 50 12.11 -16.60 -23.09
CA LYS A 50 12.32 -16.36 -24.52
C LYS A 50 11.00 -15.95 -25.16
N GLU A 51 10.95 -14.77 -25.76
CA GLU A 51 9.77 -14.32 -26.48
C GLU A 51 9.71 -14.95 -27.87
N LYS A 52 8.54 -15.48 -28.25
CA LYS A 52 8.24 -15.98 -29.60
C LYS A 52 7.27 -15.06 -30.37
N SER A 53 7.01 -13.86 -29.83
CA SER A 53 5.98 -12.92 -30.32
C SER A 53 6.35 -12.32 -31.68
N LYS A 54 5.34 -12.13 -32.55
CA LYS A 54 5.45 -11.40 -33.83
C LYS A 54 5.24 -9.88 -33.67
N SER A 55 5.59 -9.31 -32.52
CA SER A 55 5.54 -7.87 -32.27
C SER A 55 6.48 -7.12 -33.22
N VAL A 56 6.04 -5.95 -33.71
CA VAL A 56 6.71 -5.27 -34.83
C VAL A 56 8.05 -4.68 -34.42
N LYS A 57 8.16 -4.03 -33.25
CA LYS A 57 9.40 -3.37 -32.78
C LYS A 57 9.47 -3.32 -31.25
N GLN A 58 10.56 -3.80 -30.67
CA GLN A 58 10.94 -3.58 -29.26
C GLN A 58 12.32 -2.93 -29.21
N THR A 59 12.73 -2.31 -28.10
CA THR A 59 14.09 -1.78 -27.94
C THR A 59 14.85 -2.62 -26.92
N CYS A 60 16.09 -2.99 -27.24
CA CYS A 60 16.96 -3.72 -26.33
C CYS A 60 17.55 -2.78 -25.27
N ASP A 61 17.30 -3.06 -24.00
CA ASP A 61 17.83 -2.26 -22.89
C ASP A 61 19.35 -2.37 -22.73
N LYS A 62 19.98 -3.41 -23.29
CA LYS A 62 21.44 -3.58 -23.19
C LYS A 62 22.23 -2.77 -24.22
N CYS A 63 21.78 -2.77 -25.48
CA CYS A 63 22.52 -2.14 -26.58
C CYS A 63 21.79 -0.94 -27.20
N ASN A 64 20.59 -0.61 -26.71
CA ASN A 64 19.77 0.50 -27.16
C ASN A 64 19.41 0.45 -28.67
N THR A 65 19.42 -0.75 -29.27
CA THR A 65 19.00 -0.94 -30.68
C THR A 65 17.69 -1.71 -30.77
N ILE A 66 17.01 -1.54 -31.90
CA ILE A 66 15.71 -2.18 -32.17
C ILE A 66 15.88 -3.70 -32.22
N ILE A 67 14.98 -4.39 -31.52
CA ILE A 67 14.69 -5.80 -31.64
C ILE A 67 13.59 -5.94 -32.68
N TRP A 68 13.92 -6.53 -33.83
CA TRP A 68 12.98 -6.77 -34.92
C TRP A 68 12.24 -8.09 -34.66
N GLY A 69 11.14 -8.04 -33.91
CA GLY A 69 10.49 -9.24 -33.37
C GLY A 69 9.97 -10.24 -34.41
N LEU A 70 9.83 -9.83 -35.68
CA LEU A 70 9.49 -10.72 -36.79
C LEU A 70 10.65 -11.64 -37.22
N ILE A 71 11.90 -11.26 -36.96
CA ILE A 71 13.09 -11.95 -37.46
C ILE A 71 14.12 -12.27 -36.35
N GLN A 72 14.00 -11.62 -35.19
CA GLN A 72 14.92 -11.78 -34.07
C GLN A 72 14.19 -12.38 -32.88
N THR A 73 14.87 -13.28 -32.18
CA THR A 73 14.46 -13.72 -30.84
C THR A 73 15.04 -12.78 -29.79
N TRP A 74 14.28 -12.58 -28.71
CA TRP A 74 14.73 -11.80 -27.56
C TRP A 74 14.23 -12.39 -26.26
N TYR A 75 14.77 -11.87 -25.18
CA TYR A 75 14.44 -12.27 -23.83
C TYR A 75 13.78 -11.11 -23.10
N THR A 76 12.74 -11.41 -22.32
CA THR A 76 12.08 -10.46 -21.44
C THR A 76 12.16 -10.99 -20.01
N CYS A 77 12.60 -10.16 -19.08
CA CYS A 77 12.58 -10.51 -17.67
C CYS A 77 11.13 -10.45 -17.14
N THR A 78 10.65 -11.54 -16.53
CA THR A 78 9.30 -11.59 -15.95
C THR A 78 9.11 -10.66 -14.75
N GLY A 79 10.20 -10.26 -14.10
CA GLY A 79 10.16 -9.46 -12.88
C GLY A 79 10.19 -7.95 -13.12
N CYS A 80 11.13 -7.46 -13.93
CA CYS A 80 11.34 -6.02 -14.16
C CYS A 80 11.16 -5.58 -15.62
N TYR A 81 10.68 -6.47 -16.49
CA TYR A 81 10.46 -6.21 -17.91
C TYR A 81 11.71 -5.69 -18.64
N TYR A 82 12.90 -6.07 -18.19
CA TYR A 82 14.15 -5.87 -18.93
C TYR A 82 14.11 -6.68 -20.23
N ARG A 83 14.33 -6.03 -21.38
CA ARG A 83 14.30 -6.66 -22.70
C ARG A 83 15.68 -6.63 -23.33
N CYS A 84 16.12 -7.75 -23.87
CA CYS A 84 17.39 -7.79 -24.60
C CYS A 84 17.39 -8.78 -25.75
N HIS A 85 18.16 -8.47 -26.80
CA HIS A 85 18.45 -9.47 -27.85
C HIS A 85 19.07 -10.72 -27.25
N SER A 86 18.89 -11.86 -27.93
CA SER A 86 19.57 -13.12 -27.57
C SER A 86 21.09 -12.95 -27.45
N LYS A 87 21.72 -12.19 -28.36
CA LYS A 87 23.18 -11.90 -28.32
C LYS A 87 23.61 -10.99 -27.16
N CYS A 88 22.67 -10.21 -26.61
CA CYS A 88 22.95 -9.27 -25.53
C CYS A 88 22.75 -9.88 -24.15
N LEU A 89 22.14 -11.07 -24.04
CA LEU A 89 21.78 -11.70 -22.78
C LEU A 89 22.99 -11.84 -21.84
N ASN A 90 24.08 -12.44 -22.31
CA ASN A 90 25.29 -12.66 -21.51
C ASN A 90 26.14 -11.38 -21.31
N LEU A 91 25.74 -10.26 -21.91
CA LEU A 91 26.40 -8.96 -21.73
C LEU A 91 25.71 -8.12 -20.63
N ILE A 92 24.61 -8.60 -20.06
CA ILE A 92 23.93 -7.92 -18.94
C ILE A 92 24.85 -7.98 -17.73
N SER A 93 25.07 -6.81 -17.13
CA SER A 93 26.03 -6.62 -16.05
C SER A 93 25.38 -6.07 -14.77
N LYS A 94 24.04 -5.99 -14.74
CA LYS A 94 23.28 -5.40 -13.63
C LYS A 94 22.24 -6.40 -13.10
N PRO A 95 22.03 -6.44 -11.78
CA PRO A 95 21.01 -7.29 -11.19
C PRO A 95 19.60 -6.78 -11.47
N CYS A 96 18.65 -7.69 -11.35
CA CYS A 96 17.25 -7.42 -11.57
C CYS A 96 16.69 -6.41 -10.56
N VAL A 97 16.10 -5.31 -11.06
CA VAL A 97 15.44 -4.29 -10.23
C VAL A 97 14.35 -4.88 -9.32
N ARG A 98 13.67 -5.94 -9.78
CA ARG A 98 12.66 -6.65 -8.97
C ARG A 98 13.24 -7.31 -7.72
N SER A 99 14.48 -7.78 -7.80
CA SER A 99 15.17 -8.34 -6.64
C SER A 99 15.43 -7.25 -5.60
N LYS A 100 15.96 -6.09 -6.04
CA LYS A 100 16.14 -4.91 -5.17
C LYS A 100 14.83 -4.52 -4.46
N VAL A 101 13.72 -4.43 -5.18
CA VAL A 101 12.39 -4.11 -4.59
C VAL A 101 11.94 -5.17 -3.59
N SER A 102 12.31 -6.44 -3.78
CA SER A 102 11.93 -7.51 -2.86
C SER A 102 12.68 -7.42 -1.52
N HIS A 103 13.92 -6.91 -1.53
CA HIS A 103 14.73 -6.73 -0.33
C HIS A 103 14.54 -5.36 0.34
N GLN A 104 14.38 -4.31 -0.46
CA GLN A 104 14.24 -2.92 -0.01
C GLN A 104 13.18 -2.20 -0.84
N ALA A 105 11.98 -2.12 -0.26
CA ALA A 105 10.83 -1.45 -0.84
C ALA A 105 10.63 -0.07 -0.21
N GLU A 106 11.56 0.86 -0.46
CA GLU A 106 11.56 2.20 0.09
C GLU A 106 11.84 3.23 -1.02
N TYR A 107 11.27 4.42 -0.89
CA TYR A 107 11.51 5.51 -1.82
C TYR A 107 12.68 6.39 -1.37
N GLU A 108 13.42 6.93 -2.34
CA GLU A 108 14.17 8.17 -2.14
C GLU A 108 13.15 9.32 -2.07
N LEU A 109 13.11 10.01 -0.92
CA LEU A 109 12.14 11.08 -0.65
C LEU A 109 12.76 12.47 -0.68
N ASN A 110 14.08 12.59 -0.84
CA ASN A 110 14.68 13.88 -1.19
C ASN A 110 14.35 14.23 -2.65
N ILE A 111 13.95 15.47 -2.88
CA ILE A 111 13.66 15.95 -4.24
C ILE A 111 14.98 16.14 -4.98
N CYS A 112 15.25 15.28 -5.97
CA CYS A 112 16.46 15.30 -6.80
C CYS A 112 17.75 15.50 -5.96
N PRO A 113 18.21 14.46 -5.23
CA PRO A 113 19.37 14.57 -4.36
C PRO A 113 20.68 14.63 -5.17
N GLU A 114 20.89 15.75 -5.86
CA GLU A 114 22.02 15.96 -6.75
C GLU A 114 23.33 15.99 -5.98
N ALA A 115 24.22 15.05 -6.31
CA ALA A 115 25.63 15.13 -6.05
C ALA A 115 26.30 15.35 -7.41
N GLY A 116 26.95 16.50 -7.60
CA GLY A 116 27.53 16.96 -8.88
C GLY A 116 28.29 15.88 -9.65
N LEU A 117 28.45 16.03 -10.97
CA LEU A 117 29.03 14.99 -11.83
C LEU A 117 30.45 14.55 -11.42
N ASP A 118 31.20 15.44 -10.78
CA ASP A 118 32.51 15.20 -10.18
C ASP A 118 32.47 14.12 -9.08
N SER A 119 31.39 14.07 -8.28
CA SER A 119 31.18 13.01 -7.27
C SER A 119 31.06 11.61 -7.87
N GLN A 120 30.81 11.51 -9.18
CA GLN A 120 30.69 10.26 -9.93
C GLN A 120 31.92 10.00 -10.81
N ASP A 121 33.02 10.72 -10.61
CA ASP A 121 34.26 10.68 -11.40
C ASP A 121 34.03 10.95 -12.90
N TYR A 122 33.05 11.81 -13.23
CA TYR A 122 32.66 12.04 -14.63
C TYR A 122 32.27 10.76 -15.38
N ARG A 123 31.62 9.84 -14.68
CA ARG A 123 31.18 8.55 -15.22
C ARG A 123 29.71 8.31 -14.98
N CYS A 124 29.07 7.65 -15.94
CA CYS A 124 27.69 7.20 -15.81
C CYS A 124 27.50 6.37 -14.54
N ALA A 125 26.52 6.72 -13.70
CA ALA A 125 26.19 6.02 -12.47
C ALA A 125 25.91 4.52 -12.68
N GLU A 126 25.42 4.15 -13.87
CA GLU A 126 25.10 2.76 -14.16
C GLU A 126 26.25 2.03 -14.87
N CYS A 127 26.65 2.43 -16.08
CA CYS A 127 27.63 1.69 -16.87
C CYS A 127 29.08 2.14 -16.68
N ARG A 128 29.33 3.19 -15.89
CA ARG A 128 30.66 3.81 -15.64
C ARG A 128 31.39 4.31 -16.90
N ALA A 129 30.73 4.36 -18.05
CA ALA A 129 31.24 5.01 -19.24
C ALA A 129 31.52 6.50 -18.94
N PRO A 130 32.65 7.06 -19.44
CA PRO A 130 32.92 8.48 -19.31
C PRO A 130 31.78 9.33 -19.90
N ILE A 131 31.38 10.36 -19.17
CA ILE A 131 30.36 11.33 -19.57
C ILE A 131 30.83 12.74 -19.22
N SER A 132 30.32 13.74 -19.91
CA SER A 132 30.67 15.14 -19.71
C SER A 132 29.41 15.98 -19.57
N LEU A 133 29.51 17.13 -18.89
CA LEU A 133 28.38 18.08 -18.81
C LEU A 133 28.04 18.70 -20.16
N ARG A 134 29.00 18.75 -21.09
CA ARG A 134 28.86 19.29 -22.43
C ARG A 134 29.61 18.41 -23.43
N GLY A 135 29.04 18.22 -24.62
CA GLY A 135 29.66 17.47 -25.72
C GLY A 135 28.80 16.32 -26.20
N VAL A 136 28.39 16.35 -27.48
CA VAL A 136 27.70 15.23 -28.13
C VAL A 136 28.77 14.24 -28.62
N PRO A 137 28.67 12.92 -28.34
CA PRO A 137 27.52 12.17 -27.81
C PRO A 137 27.60 11.80 -26.31
N SER A 138 28.58 12.32 -25.56
CA SER A 138 28.86 11.97 -24.16
C SER A 138 28.13 12.83 -23.12
N GLU A 139 27.21 13.68 -23.56
CA GLU A 139 26.44 14.58 -22.69
C GLU A 139 25.66 13.79 -21.62
N ALA A 140 25.94 14.15 -20.37
CA ALA A 140 25.34 13.56 -19.20
C ALA A 140 23.84 13.91 -19.10
N ARG A 141 23.02 12.92 -18.73
CA ARG A 141 21.59 13.09 -18.43
C ARG A 141 21.34 12.86 -16.94
N GLN A 142 20.72 13.82 -16.28
CA GLN A 142 20.38 13.71 -14.87
C GLN A 142 19.05 12.97 -14.69
N CYS A 143 19.01 12.04 -13.74
CA CYS A 143 17.79 11.37 -13.30
C CYS A 143 17.18 12.11 -12.11
N ASP A 144 15.95 12.61 -12.25
CA ASP A 144 15.29 13.40 -11.19
C ASP A 144 15.05 12.59 -9.90
N TYR A 145 14.82 11.27 -10.02
CA TYR A 145 14.58 10.41 -8.86
C TYR A 145 15.84 10.18 -8.01
N THR A 146 17.01 10.05 -8.63
CA THR A 146 18.25 9.67 -7.92
C THR A 146 19.26 10.81 -7.81
N GLY A 147 19.06 11.92 -8.51
CA GLY A 147 20.02 13.03 -8.60
C GLY A 147 21.30 12.70 -9.38
N GLN A 148 21.48 11.44 -9.81
CA GLN A 148 22.69 10.94 -10.47
C GLN A 148 22.71 11.21 -11.97
N TYR A 149 23.90 11.11 -12.58
CA TYR A 149 24.13 11.37 -14.00
C TYR A 149 24.39 10.08 -14.78
N TYR A 150 23.82 10.01 -15.98
CA TYR A 150 23.82 8.81 -16.82
C TYR A 150 24.19 9.16 -18.26
N CYS A 151 24.75 8.19 -18.98
CA CYS A 151 24.93 8.32 -20.43
C CYS A 151 23.60 8.12 -21.17
N SER A 152 23.57 8.48 -22.46
CA SER A 152 22.41 8.33 -23.35
C SER A 152 21.89 6.88 -23.50
N HIS A 153 22.72 5.87 -23.21
CA HIS A 153 22.32 4.46 -23.25
C HIS A 153 21.60 3.99 -21.97
N CYS A 154 21.89 4.60 -20.82
CA CYS A 154 21.31 4.23 -19.52
C CYS A 154 20.10 5.09 -19.14
N HIS A 155 19.97 6.26 -19.77
CA HIS A 155 18.91 7.21 -19.50
C HIS A 155 18.30 7.69 -20.80
N TRP A 156 17.11 7.20 -21.15
CA TRP A 156 16.47 7.49 -22.45
C TRP A 156 15.57 8.73 -22.41
N ASN A 157 15.62 9.51 -21.32
CA ASN A 157 14.66 10.58 -21.03
C ASN A 157 13.24 10.05 -20.86
N ASP A 158 13.10 8.81 -20.37
CA ASP A 158 11.80 8.30 -19.94
C ASP A 158 11.23 9.18 -18.84
N LEU A 159 9.92 9.28 -18.80
CA LEU A 159 9.20 10.12 -17.85
C LEU A 159 8.54 9.25 -16.78
N ALA A 160 8.65 9.67 -15.53
CA ALA A 160 7.97 9.05 -14.39
C ALA A 160 7.58 10.11 -13.36
N VAL A 161 6.49 9.86 -12.64
CA VAL A 161 6.11 10.63 -11.46
C VAL A 161 7.11 10.36 -10.33
N ILE A 162 7.52 11.40 -9.62
CA ILE A 162 8.58 11.33 -8.61
C ILE A 162 7.97 11.35 -7.20
N PRO A 163 8.10 10.25 -6.42
CA PRO A 163 7.46 10.12 -5.10
C PRO A 163 7.77 11.27 -4.15
N ALA A 164 9.04 11.72 -4.09
CA ALA A 164 9.45 12.87 -3.30
C ALA A 164 8.63 14.14 -3.61
N ARG A 165 8.43 14.44 -4.89
CA ARG A 165 7.67 15.62 -5.34
C ARG A 165 6.18 15.48 -5.05
N VAL A 166 5.63 14.27 -5.18
CA VAL A 166 4.23 13.98 -4.81
C VAL A 166 3.99 14.25 -3.33
N VAL A 167 4.82 13.70 -2.44
CA VAL A 167 4.57 13.78 -0.99
C VAL A 167 4.92 15.15 -0.40
N HIS A 168 5.90 15.86 -0.95
CA HIS A 168 6.31 17.17 -0.44
C HIS A 168 5.57 18.33 -1.08
N ASN A 169 5.26 18.25 -2.38
CA ASN A 169 4.75 19.39 -3.15
C ASN A 169 3.39 19.13 -3.82
N TRP A 170 2.80 17.93 -3.65
CA TRP A 170 1.60 17.51 -4.39
C TRP A 170 1.78 17.64 -5.92
N ASP A 171 3.02 17.46 -6.40
CA ASP A 171 3.43 17.63 -7.80
C ASP A 171 3.52 16.27 -8.50
N PHE A 172 2.59 16.07 -9.45
CA PHE A 172 2.46 14.84 -10.23
C PHE A 172 3.02 14.96 -11.65
N GLU A 173 3.61 16.10 -12.01
CA GLU A 173 4.17 16.28 -13.34
C GLU A 173 5.36 15.31 -13.54
N PRO A 174 5.39 14.52 -14.62
CA PRO A 174 6.47 13.57 -14.84
C PRO A 174 7.84 14.25 -14.98
N ARG A 175 8.89 13.58 -14.50
CA ARG A 175 10.28 14.02 -14.66
C ARG A 175 11.10 12.95 -15.37
N LYS A 176 12.20 13.40 -15.97
CA LYS A 176 13.14 12.55 -16.67
C LYS A 176 13.87 11.63 -15.68
N VAL A 177 13.87 10.33 -15.97
CA VAL A 177 14.49 9.31 -15.12
C VAL A 177 15.32 8.31 -15.91
N SER A 178 16.28 7.67 -15.22
CA SER A 178 17.06 6.56 -15.77
C SER A 178 16.18 5.34 -16.04
N ARG A 179 16.64 4.43 -16.92
CA ARG A 179 15.91 3.18 -17.22
C ARG A 179 15.73 2.30 -15.98
N CYS A 180 16.73 2.26 -15.11
CA CYS A 180 16.69 1.53 -13.86
C CYS A 180 15.65 2.15 -12.90
N SER A 181 15.68 3.48 -12.75
CA SER A 181 14.73 4.22 -11.91
C SER A 181 13.29 4.09 -12.39
N LEU A 182 13.04 4.19 -13.70
CA LEU A 182 11.71 3.96 -14.28
C LEU A 182 11.14 2.60 -13.87
N ARG A 183 11.95 1.53 -14.01
CA ARG A 183 11.55 0.17 -13.62
C ARG A 183 11.31 0.04 -12.13
N TYR A 184 12.16 0.67 -11.31
CA TYR A 184 12.01 0.66 -9.87
C TYR A 184 10.70 1.32 -9.45
N LEU A 185 10.45 2.54 -9.96
CA LEU A 185 9.23 3.30 -9.69
C LEU A 185 7.99 2.55 -10.15
N ALA A 186 8.00 1.94 -11.34
CA ALA A 186 6.89 1.14 -11.85
C ALA A 186 6.58 -0.09 -10.98
N LEU A 187 7.59 -0.72 -10.37
CA LEU A 187 7.40 -1.85 -9.44
C LEU A 187 6.94 -1.42 -8.05
N MET A 188 7.20 -0.18 -7.67
CA MET A 188 6.88 0.39 -6.37
C MET A 188 5.53 1.10 -6.34
N VAL A 189 5.02 1.58 -7.48
CA VAL A 189 3.88 2.53 -7.57
C VAL A 189 2.65 2.09 -6.79
N SER A 190 2.31 0.80 -6.80
CA SER A 190 1.14 0.24 -6.10
C SER A 190 1.45 -0.30 -4.70
N ARG A 191 2.69 -0.19 -4.21
CA ARG A 191 3.08 -0.69 -2.88
C ARG A 191 2.75 0.36 -1.81
N PRO A 192 1.97 0.01 -0.77
CA PRO A 192 1.58 0.95 0.27
C PRO A 192 2.69 1.13 1.30
N VAL A 193 3.69 1.96 0.97
CA VAL A 193 4.90 2.17 1.77
C VAL A 193 5.05 3.59 2.31
N LEU A 194 4.12 4.49 1.98
CA LEU A 194 4.16 5.89 2.38
C LEU A 194 3.27 6.16 3.59
N ARG A 195 3.87 6.57 4.71
CA ARG A 195 3.13 7.10 5.87
C ARG A 195 3.05 8.62 5.78
N LEU A 196 2.05 9.12 5.06
CA LEU A 196 1.96 10.55 4.73
C LEU A 196 2.00 11.48 5.95
N ARG A 197 1.36 11.08 7.06
CA ARG A 197 1.33 11.90 8.28
C ARG A 197 2.70 12.03 8.95
N GLU A 198 3.54 11.01 8.83
CA GLU A 198 4.91 11.03 9.34
C GLU A 198 5.83 11.81 8.39
N ILE A 199 5.63 11.66 7.08
CA ILE A 199 6.48 12.27 6.04
C ILE A 199 6.19 13.78 5.88
N ASN A 200 4.92 14.16 5.78
CA ASN A 200 4.47 15.54 5.57
C ASN A 200 3.06 15.74 6.14
N PRO A 201 2.93 16.00 7.46
CA PRO A 201 1.62 16.22 8.08
C PRO A 201 0.89 17.45 7.54
N LEU A 202 1.63 18.47 7.07
CA LEU A 202 1.06 19.70 6.53
C LEU A 202 0.29 19.47 5.23
N LEU A 203 0.57 18.39 4.50
CA LEU A 203 -0.13 18.09 3.24
C LEU A 203 -1.65 18.01 3.42
N PHE A 204 -2.12 17.45 4.54
CA PHE A 204 -3.54 17.34 4.87
C PHE A 204 -4.21 18.69 5.14
N ASN A 205 -3.45 19.76 5.36
CA ASN A 205 -4.00 21.11 5.54
C ASN A 205 -4.28 21.79 4.20
N TYR A 206 -3.64 21.34 3.12
CA TYR A 206 -3.71 21.95 1.79
C TYR A 206 -4.48 21.10 0.77
N VAL A 207 -4.67 19.82 1.05
CA VAL A 207 -5.34 18.87 0.15
C VAL A 207 -6.58 18.31 0.86
N GLU A 208 -7.74 18.90 0.59
CA GLU A 208 -9.01 18.53 1.21
C GLU A 208 -9.41 17.09 0.89
N GLU A 209 -9.16 16.63 -0.34
CA GLU A 209 -9.49 15.28 -0.79
C GLU A 209 -8.80 14.21 0.06
N LEU A 210 -7.58 14.47 0.55
CA LEU A 210 -6.88 13.55 1.44
C LEU A 210 -7.54 13.45 2.82
N VAL A 211 -8.14 14.53 3.31
CA VAL A 211 -8.88 14.54 4.58
C VAL A 211 -10.13 13.69 4.44
N GLU A 212 -10.88 13.87 3.35
CA GLU A 212 -12.08 13.08 3.05
C GLU A 212 -11.76 11.59 2.87
N ILE A 213 -10.76 11.27 2.04
CA ILE A 213 -10.29 9.89 1.81
C ILE A 213 -9.88 9.24 3.13
N ARG A 214 -9.17 9.97 3.99
CA ARG A 214 -8.77 9.46 5.30
C ARG A 214 -9.98 9.19 6.18
N LYS A 215 -10.96 10.09 6.23
CA LYS A 215 -12.19 9.89 7.01
C LYS A 215 -12.95 8.65 6.53
N LEU A 216 -13.15 8.50 5.21
CA LEU A 216 -13.76 7.31 4.62
C LEU A 216 -13.02 6.02 4.98
N ARG A 217 -11.68 6.03 4.96
CA ARG A 217 -10.86 4.88 5.36
C ARG A 217 -11.04 4.54 6.85
N GLN A 218 -11.07 5.54 7.73
CA GLN A 218 -11.33 5.34 9.15
C GLN A 218 -12.71 4.73 9.39
N ASP A 219 -13.72 5.21 8.68
CA ASP A 219 -15.08 4.68 8.76
C ASP A 219 -15.15 3.22 8.26
N ILE A 220 -14.49 2.90 7.15
CA ILE A 220 -14.38 1.53 6.64
C ILE A 220 -13.71 0.59 7.67
N LEU A 221 -12.68 1.06 8.39
CA LEU A 221 -12.05 0.28 9.46
C LEU A 221 -13.02 0.00 10.62
N LEU A 222 -13.88 0.97 10.97
CA LEU A 222 -14.94 0.80 11.96
C LEU A 222 -16.07 -0.12 11.48
N MET A 223 -16.32 -0.19 10.16
CA MET A 223 -17.28 -1.11 9.55
C MET A 223 -16.76 -2.55 9.47
N LYS A 224 -15.45 -2.76 9.31
CA LYS A 224 -14.82 -4.09 9.15
C LYS A 224 -15.26 -5.13 10.21
N PRO A 225 -15.33 -4.82 11.53
CA PRO A 225 -15.84 -5.73 12.57
C PRO A 225 -17.23 -6.31 12.29
N TYR A 226 -18.12 -5.54 11.66
CA TYR A 226 -19.47 -5.98 11.31
C TYR A 226 -19.40 -7.11 10.28
N PHE A 227 -18.57 -6.95 9.25
CA PHE A 227 -18.46 -7.91 8.14
C PHE A 227 -17.77 -9.21 8.53
N ILE A 228 -16.70 -9.14 9.34
CA ILE A 228 -15.98 -10.36 9.78
C ILE A 228 -16.81 -11.25 10.71
N THR A 229 -17.93 -10.74 11.23
CA THR A 229 -18.85 -11.50 12.10
C THR A 229 -20.27 -11.56 11.53
N CYS A 230 -20.45 -11.25 10.24
CA CYS A 230 -21.72 -11.33 9.54
C CYS A 230 -21.63 -12.31 8.36
N LYS A 231 -22.43 -13.39 8.42
CA LYS A 231 -22.45 -14.41 7.37
C LYS A 231 -22.89 -13.85 6.01
N GLU A 232 -23.93 -13.03 5.98
CA GLU A 232 -24.45 -12.40 4.76
C GLU A 232 -23.41 -11.48 4.11
N ALA A 233 -22.67 -10.71 4.92
CA ALA A 233 -21.59 -9.86 4.41
C ALA A 233 -20.44 -10.68 3.79
N MET A 234 -20.11 -11.83 4.38
CA MET A 234 -19.10 -12.75 3.85
C MET A 234 -19.54 -13.35 2.50
N GLU A 235 -20.79 -13.78 2.40
CA GLU A 235 -21.37 -14.33 1.17
C GLU A 235 -21.44 -13.26 0.06
N ALA A 236 -21.83 -12.03 0.41
CA ALA A 236 -21.82 -10.88 -0.49
C ALA A 236 -20.41 -10.35 -0.80
N ARG A 237 -19.37 -10.90 -0.15
CA ARG A 237 -17.96 -10.54 -0.39
C ARG A 237 -17.68 -9.04 -0.25
N LEU A 238 -18.32 -8.36 0.71
CA LEU A 238 -18.25 -6.91 0.82
C LEU A 238 -16.82 -6.39 0.97
N LEU A 239 -15.99 -7.00 1.82
CA LEU A 239 -14.60 -6.59 1.99
C LEU A 239 -13.73 -6.80 0.73
N LEU A 240 -14.13 -7.68 -0.20
CA LEU A 240 -13.42 -7.89 -1.47
C LEU A 240 -13.65 -6.76 -2.48
N GLN A 241 -14.58 -5.83 -2.23
CA GLN A 241 -14.67 -4.59 -3.01
C GLN A 241 -13.37 -3.76 -2.93
N LEU A 242 -12.57 -3.95 -1.88
CA LEU A 242 -11.27 -3.29 -1.68
C LEU A 242 -10.08 -4.23 -1.93
N GLN A 243 -10.27 -5.33 -2.69
CA GLN A 243 -9.22 -6.33 -2.90
C GLN A 243 -7.92 -5.79 -3.52
N ASP A 244 -8.02 -4.76 -4.37
CA ASP A 244 -6.86 -4.13 -5.02
C ASP A 244 -6.13 -3.13 -4.11
N ARG A 245 -6.72 -2.80 -2.95
CA ARG A 245 -6.19 -1.88 -1.93
C ARG A 245 -6.39 -2.43 -0.52
N GLN A 246 -5.91 -3.65 -0.27
CA GLN A 246 -6.09 -4.33 1.02
C GLN A 246 -5.58 -3.53 2.22
N HIS A 247 -4.55 -2.70 2.03
CA HIS A 247 -4.02 -1.83 3.07
C HIS A 247 -5.07 -0.86 3.65
N PHE A 248 -6.13 -0.52 2.91
CA PHE A 248 -7.21 0.34 3.40
C PHE A 248 -8.11 -0.33 4.44
N VAL A 249 -8.17 -1.67 4.47
CA VAL A 249 -8.88 -2.42 5.50
C VAL A 249 -7.93 -2.91 6.60
N GLU A 250 -6.64 -2.58 6.53
CA GLU A 250 -5.64 -2.89 7.55
C GLU A 250 -5.35 -1.69 8.45
N ASN A 251 -5.17 -0.49 7.88
CA ASN A 251 -4.97 0.77 8.62
C ASN A 251 -5.31 2.01 7.74
N ASP A 252 -5.37 3.21 8.33
CA ASP A 252 -5.63 4.48 7.63
C ASP A 252 -4.36 5.30 7.30
N GLU A 253 -3.18 4.78 7.64
CA GLU A 253 -1.92 5.55 7.62
C GLU A 253 -1.08 5.32 6.36
N MET A 254 -1.10 4.10 5.81
CA MET A 254 -0.27 3.72 4.66
C MET A 254 -0.93 4.12 3.33
N TYR A 255 -0.13 4.65 2.41
CA TYR A 255 -0.50 5.01 1.04
C TYR A 255 0.53 4.47 0.05
N SER A 256 0.09 4.18 -1.17
CA SER A 256 0.96 3.98 -2.34
C SER A 256 0.96 5.23 -3.22
N VAL A 257 1.95 5.38 -4.10
CA VAL A 257 1.95 6.49 -5.07
C VAL A 257 0.73 6.41 -6.00
N GLN A 258 0.28 5.19 -6.32
CA GLN A 258 -0.94 4.96 -7.08
C GLN A 258 -2.17 5.54 -6.36
N ASP A 259 -2.27 5.37 -5.04
CA ASP A 259 -3.37 5.95 -4.27
C ASP A 259 -3.37 7.47 -4.34
N LEU A 260 -2.18 8.11 -4.30
CA LEU A 260 -2.06 9.57 -4.39
C LEU A 260 -2.39 10.11 -5.77
N LEU A 261 -2.01 9.38 -6.84
CA LEU A 261 -2.44 9.68 -8.20
C LEU A 261 -3.96 9.56 -8.36
N ASP A 262 -4.55 8.52 -7.79
CA ASP A 262 -6.00 8.33 -7.84
C ASP A 262 -6.75 9.31 -6.93
N ALA A 263 -6.15 9.78 -5.84
CA ALA A 263 -6.65 10.88 -5.01
C ALA A 263 -6.66 12.19 -5.80
N HIS A 264 -5.53 12.55 -6.39
CA HIS A 264 -5.40 13.78 -7.18
C HIS A 264 -6.36 13.83 -8.38
N THR A 265 -6.64 12.68 -9.00
CA THR A 265 -7.60 12.60 -10.11
C THR A 265 -9.06 12.45 -9.66
N GLY A 266 -9.34 12.46 -8.35
CA GLY A 266 -10.67 12.28 -7.76
C GLY A 266 -11.22 10.84 -7.80
N ARG A 267 -10.61 9.94 -8.58
CA ARG A 267 -11.06 8.55 -8.75
C ARG A 267 -11.12 7.78 -7.43
N LEU A 268 -10.13 7.98 -6.57
CA LEU A 268 -10.06 7.30 -5.28
C LEU A 268 -11.19 7.76 -4.35
N GLY A 269 -11.45 9.06 -4.27
CA GLY A 269 -12.55 9.62 -3.48
C GLY A 269 -13.90 9.03 -3.91
N CYS A 270 -14.22 9.09 -5.20
CA CYS A 270 -15.47 8.53 -5.74
C CYS A 270 -15.63 7.04 -5.40
N SER A 271 -14.60 6.23 -5.70
CA SER A 271 -14.64 4.78 -5.46
C SER A 271 -14.79 4.43 -3.97
N LEU A 272 -14.15 5.17 -3.06
CA LEU A 272 -14.30 4.97 -1.63
C LEU A 272 -15.68 5.38 -1.12
N THR A 273 -16.24 6.49 -1.63
CA THR A 273 -17.59 6.94 -1.27
C THR A 273 -18.65 5.92 -1.68
N GLU A 274 -18.55 5.36 -2.89
CA GLU A 274 -19.43 4.29 -3.35
C GLU A 274 -19.33 3.04 -2.46
N THR A 275 -18.10 2.62 -2.17
CA THR A 275 -17.83 1.46 -1.29
C THR A 275 -18.38 1.69 0.11
N HIS A 276 -18.12 2.86 0.69
CA HIS A 276 -18.61 3.25 2.01
C HIS A 276 -20.13 3.27 2.05
N THR A 277 -20.79 3.80 1.02
CA THR A 277 -22.26 3.84 0.93
C THR A 277 -22.85 2.43 0.87
N LEU A 278 -22.25 1.54 0.06
CA LEU A 278 -22.65 0.13 0.00
C LEU A 278 -22.50 -0.55 1.36
N PHE A 279 -21.38 -0.31 2.05
CA PHE A 279 -21.08 -0.87 3.36
C PHE A 279 -22.05 -0.38 4.43
N ALA A 280 -22.30 0.93 4.48
CA ALA A 280 -23.26 1.55 5.37
C ALA A 280 -24.68 1.02 5.13
N LYS A 281 -25.09 0.87 3.87
CA LYS A 281 -26.40 0.31 3.50
C LYS A 281 -26.58 -1.12 4.04
N HIS A 282 -25.58 -1.98 3.85
CA HIS A 282 -25.63 -3.34 4.42
C HIS A 282 -25.78 -3.31 5.94
N ILE A 283 -24.96 -2.50 6.64
CA ILE A 283 -24.93 -2.48 8.10
C ILE A 283 -26.23 -1.92 8.69
N LYS A 284 -26.77 -0.85 8.09
CA LYS A 284 -27.86 -0.06 8.67
C LYS A 284 -29.24 -0.46 8.19
N LEU A 285 -29.37 -0.97 6.96
CA LEU A 285 -30.67 -1.14 6.30
C LEU A 285 -30.92 -2.60 5.92
N ASP A 286 -29.94 -3.26 5.30
CA ASP A 286 -30.20 -4.56 4.66
C ASP A 286 -30.01 -5.77 5.61
N CYS A 287 -29.23 -5.64 6.69
CA CYS A 287 -28.86 -6.78 7.55
C CYS A 287 -29.23 -6.58 9.03
N GLU A 288 -30.26 -7.29 9.51
CA GLU A 288 -30.72 -7.25 10.91
C GLU A 288 -29.62 -7.61 11.91
N ARG A 289 -28.73 -8.56 11.55
CA ARG A 289 -27.62 -9.01 12.40
C ARG A 289 -26.57 -7.91 12.60
N CYS A 290 -26.37 -7.06 11.60
CA CYS A 290 -25.49 -5.91 11.71
C CYS A 290 -26.17 -4.77 12.48
N GLN A 291 -27.45 -4.52 12.22
CA GLN A 291 -28.25 -3.52 12.94
C GLN A 291 -28.29 -3.81 14.45
N ALA A 292 -28.44 -5.07 14.85
CA ALA A 292 -28.45 -5.49 16.25
C ALA A 292 -27.12 -5.24 17.01
N LYS A 293 -26.03 -4.95 16.28
CA LYS A 293 -24.73 -4.56 16.86
C LYS A 293 -24.55 -3.05 16.96
N GLY A 294 -25.57 -2.27 16.58
CA GLY A 294 -25.59 -0.83 16.81
C GLY A 294 -25.67 -0.49 18.30
N PHE A 295 -25.50 0.78 18.62
CA PHE A 295 -25.42 1.29 19.97
C PHE A 295 -26.62 2.18 20.28
N VAL A 296 -26.99 2.23 21.56
CA VAL A 296 -27.90 3.25 22.08
C VAL A 296 -27.06 4.17 22.97
N CYS A 297 -27.23 5.48 22.81
CA CYS A 297 -26.51 6.43 23.65
C CYS A 297 -26.95 6.29 25.12
N GLU A 298 -26.05 5.87 26.01
CA GLU A 298 -26.40 5.66 27.43
C GLU A 298 -26.71 6.96 28.19
N LEU A 299 -26.32 8.11 27.64
CA LEU A 299 -26.45 9.43 28.25
C LEU A 299 -27.86 10.00 28.07
N CYS A 300 -28.39 10.01 26.84
CA CYS A 300 -29.76 10.46 26.58
C CYS A 300 -30.78 9.31 26.57
N ARG A 301 -30.36 8.09 26.20
CA ARG A 301 -31.24 6.90 26.01
C ARG A 301 -32.41 7.12 25.06
N GLU A 302 -32.28 8.11 24.19
CA GLU A 302 -33.27 8.54 23.21
C GLU A 302 -32.60 8.61 21.84
N GLY A 303 -33.40 8.54 20.77
CA GLY A 303 -32.94 8.66 19.39
C GLY A 303 -32.71 7.32 18.69
N ASP A 304 -32.17 7.41 17.47
CA ASP A 304 -31.93 6.28 16.59
C ASP A 304 -30.71 5.44 17.02
N VAL A 305 -30.63 4.22 16.48
CA VAL A 305 -29.48 3.34 16.67
C VAL A 305 -28.23 3.97 16.07
N LEU A 306 -27.17 4.05 16.89
CA LEU A 306 -25.92 4.68 16.54
C LEU A 306 -24.89 3.67 16.05
N PHE A 307 -24.10 4.10 15.08
CA PHE A 307 -22.95 3.35 14.59
C PHE A 307 -21.66 4.17 14.79
N PRO A 308 -20.52 3.51 15.04
CA PRO A 308 -19.24 4.20 15.29
C PRO A 308 -18.78 5.11 14.15
N PHE A 309 -19.24 4.85 12.93
CA PHE A 309 -18.88 5.56 11.69
C PHE A 309 -19.89 6.66 11.32
N ASP A 310 -20.86 6.97 12.19
CA ASP A 310 -21.80 8.07 11.96
C ASP A 310 -21.13 9.42 12.19
N SER A 311 -21.54 10.43 11.43
CA SER A 311 -20.96 11.79 11.50
C SER A 311 -21.25 12.52 12.81
N HIS A 312 -22.33 12.15 13.49
CA HIS A 312 -22.84 12.79 14.71
C HIS A 312 -22.60 11.92 15.96
N THR A 313 -21.69 10.96 15.89
CA THR A 313 -21.33 10.10 17.03
C THR A 313 -19.92 10.35 17.54
N SER A 314 -19.66 9.89 18.75
CA SER A 314 -18.33 9.86 19.36
C SER A 314 -18.10 8.50 20.00
N VAL A 315 -16.91 7.95 19.77
CA VAL A 315 -16.50 6.63 20.24
C VAL A 315 -15.51 6.79 21.38
N CYS A 316 -15.79 6.19 22.53
CA CYS A 316 -14.86 6.15 23.65
C CYS A 316 -13.60 5.35 23.26
N SER A 317 -12.42 5.95 23.45
CA SER A 317 -11.13 5.32 23.14
C SER A 317 -10.83 4.06 23.95
N ASP A 318 -11.38 3.96 25.17
CA ASP A 318 -11.01 2.90 26.12
C ASP A 318 -11.91 1.67 26.01
N CYS A 319 -13.21 1.85 25.78
CA CYS A 319 -14.19 0.77 25.79
C CYS A 319 -15.05 0.67 24.52
N SER A 320 -14.78 1.53 23.52
CA SER A 320 -15.47 1.58 22.23
C SER A 320 -17.00 1.75 22.33
N ALA A 321 -17.50 2.30 23.44
CA ALA A 321 -18.90 2.69 23.55
C ALA A 321 -19.16 3.91 22.66
N VAL A 322 -20.32 3.93 22.02
CA VAL A 322 -20.73 5.00 21.10
C VAL A 322 -21.80 5.86 21.73
N PHE A 323 -21.65 7.17 21.59
CA PHE A 323 -22.57 8.18 22.09
C PHE A 323 -22.87 9.18 20.97
N HIS A 324 -23.97 9.93 21.08
CA HIS A 324 -24.10 11.16 20.31
C HIS A 324 -22.94 12.09 20.66
N ARG A 325 -22.39 12.77 19.65
CA ARG A 325 -21.25 13.67 19.80
C ARG A 325 -21.52 14.75 20.85
N ASP A 326 -22.67 15.39 20.76
CA ASP A 326 -23.04 16.50 21.65
C ASP A 326 -23.24 15.98 23.07
N CYS A 327 -23.97 14.85 23.26
CA CYS A 327 -24.11 14.24 24.58
C CYS A 327 -22.76 13.89 25.23
N TYR A 328 -21.82 13.35 24.45
CA TYR A 328 -20.51 12.97 24.98
C TYR A 328 -19.66 14.19 25.35
N TYR A 329 -19.72 15.25 24.53
CA TYR A 329 -19.04 16.50 24.79
C TYR A 329 -19.61 17.22 26.03
N ASP A 330 -20.94 17.32 26.13
CA ASP A 330 -21.63 17.93 27.28
C ASP A 330 -21.32 17.17 28.59
N ASN A 331 -21.08 15.86 28.49
CA ASN A 331 -20.61 15.05 29.62
C ASN A 331 -19.09 15.13 29.84
N SER A 332 -18.44 16.22 29.40
CA SER A 332 -17.00 16.46 29.53
C SER A 332 -16.15 15.29 29.01
N THR A 333 -16.60 14.59 27.97
CA THR A 333 -15.98 13.39 27.39
C THR A 333 -15.77 12.23 28.39
N THR A 334 -16.50 12.24 29.51
CA THR A 334 -16.44 11.18 30.51
C THR A 334 -17.29 10.00 30.07
N CYS A 335 -16.72 8.79 30.00
CA CYS A 335 -17.47 7.61 29.59
C CYS A 335 -18.14 6.93 30.81
N PRO A 336 -19.50 6.87 30.88
CA PRO A 336 -20.19 6.24 32.01
C PRO A 336 -19.92 4.73 32.10
N LYS A 337 -19.71 4.05 30.95
CA LYS A 337 -19.35 2.63 30.92
C LYS A 337 -17.97 2.39 31.53
N CYS A 338 -16.97 3.19 31.17
CA CYS A 338 -15.63 3.10 31.78
C CYS A 338 -15.67 3.35 33.29
N ALA A 339 -16.42 4.35 33.75
CA ALA A 339 -16.59 4.61 35.18
C ALA A 339 -17.17 3.39 35.92
N ARG A 340 -18.23 2.75 35.38
CA ARG A 340 -18.79 1.52 35.95
C ARG A 340 -17.80 0.36 35.94
N LEU A 341 -17.01 0.20 34.87
CA LEU A 341 -16.00 -0.84 34.77
C LEU A 341 -14.86 -0.64 35.78
N MET A 342 -14.42 0.60 36.00
CA MET A 342 -13.41 0.93 37.01
C MET A 342 -13.90 0.63 38.43
N LEU A 343 -15.14 1.01 38.77
CA LEU A 343 -15.74 0.71 40.07
C LEU A 343 -15.86 -0.79 40.32
N ARG A 344 -16.34 -1.57 39.33
CA ARG A 344 -16.39 -3.04 39.43
C ARG A 344 -15.02 -3.67 39.61
N LYS A 345 -13.99 -3.11 38.96
CA LYS A 345 -12.62 -3.58 39.12
C LYS A 345 -12.13 -3.33 40.54
N GLN A 346 -12.39 -2.15 41.11
CA GLN A 346 -12.01 -1.80 42.49
C GLN A 346 -12.71 -2.69 43.52
N SER A 347 -14.00 -3.00 43.34
CA SER A 347 -14.73 -3.89 44.26
C SER A 347 -14.24 -5.34 44.24
N LEU A 348 -13.62 -5.80 43.16
CA LEU A 348 -13.05 -7.15 43.07
C LEU A 348 -11.68 -7.27 43.77
N PHE A 349 -11.02 -6.15 44.09
CA PHE A 349 -9.74 -6.12 44.81
C PHE A 349 -9.88 -5.79 46.30
N GLN A 350 -11.10 -5.51 46.78
CA GLN A 350 -11.41 -5.46 48.20
C GLN A 350 -11.86 -6.86 48.65
N GLU A 351 -10.95 -7.66 49.21
CA GLU A 351 -11.31 -8.88 49.94
C GLU A 351 -12.23 -8.54 51.13
N PRO A 352 -13.13 -9.45 51.56
CA PRO A 352 -13.93 -9.23 52.75
C PRO A 352 -13.01 -9.02 53.96
N GLY A 353 -13.18 -7.91 54.67
CA GLY A 353 -12.51 -7.72 55.97
C GLY A 353 -12.88 -8.88 56.91
N PRO A 354 -11.99 -9.25 57.85
CA PRO A 354 -12.24 -10.37 58.75
C PRO A 354 -13.56 -10.13 59.49
N ASP A 355 -14.47 -11.11 59.42
CA ASP A 355 -15.67 -11.17 60.25
C ASP A 355 -15.28 -10.89 61.70
N MET A 356 -15.82 -9.81 62.26
CA MET A 356 -15.83 -9.60 63.70
C MET A 356 -16.96 -10.46 64.28
N ASP A 357 -16.62 -11.71 64.63
CA ASP A 357 -17.31 -12.42 65.69
C ASP A 357 -16.99 -11.71 67.03
N ALA A 358 -17.97 -11.01 67.58
CA ALA A 358 -18.17 -10.81 69.03
C ALA A 358 -19.53 -10.12 69.31
#